data_AF-A0A950WUJ3-F1
#
_entry.id   AF-A0A950WUJ3-F1
#
_cell.length_a   1.000
_cell.length_b   1.000
_cell.length_c   1.000
_cell.angle_alpha   90.00
_cell.angle_beta   90.00
_cell.angle_gamma   90.00
#
_symmetry.space_group_name_H-M   'P 1'
#
loop_
_entity.id
_entity.type
_entity.pdbx_description
1 polymer ?
#
loop_
_entity_poly.entity_id
_entity_poly.type
_entity_poly.pdbx_seq_one_letter_code
_entity_poly.pdbx_strand_id
1 'polypeptide(L)' 'MPQRAWSAKRERQYKHIKEGLEDRGRSEDVAEEIAARTVNKERARSGEAKTRSRSSVKDISSSRRGGLRSHKGPGGRTK' A
#
# COMPACT_ATOMS: atom_id res chain seq x y z
N MET A 1 16.56 3.55 -2.72
CA MET A 1 17.25 2.36 -3.27
C MET A 1 16.38 1.69 -4.35
N PRO A 2 16.75 1.66 -5.64
CA PRO A 2 16.10 0.76 -6.59
C PRO A 2 16.76 -0.62 -6.42
N GLN A 3 16.20 -1.43 -5.53
CA GLN A 3 16.59 -2.81 -5.36
C GLN A 3 16.14 -3.57 -6.61
N ARG A 4 17.00 -4.38 -7.24
CA ARG A 4 16.71 -5.34 -8.34
C ARG A 4 15.51 -6.29 -8.11
N ALA A 5 14.76 -6.11 -7.02
CA ALA A 5 13.61 -6.89 -6.61
C ALA A 5 12.27 -6.43 -7.24
N TRP A 6 12.19 -5.21 -7.80
CA TRP A 6 10.94 -4.68 -8.35
C TRP A 6 10.99 -4.65 -9.88
N SER A 7 9.86 -4.94 -10.52
CA SER A 7 9.75 -4.78 -11.97
C SER A 7 9.57 -3.30 -12.32
N ALA A 8 9.91 -2.91 -13.56
CA ALA A 8 9.73 -1.54 -14.05
C ALA A 8 8.29 -1.00 -13.87
N LYS A 9 7.28 -1.89 -13.88
CA LYS A 9 5.90 -1.52 -13.57
C LYS A 9 5.73 -1.10 -12.10
N ARG A 10 6.32 -1.85 -11.17
CA ARG A 10 6.23 -1.59 -9.72
C ARG A 10 7.03 -0.37 -9.31
N GLU A 11 8.17 -0.12 -9.94
CA GLU A 11 8.94 1.10 -9.74
C GLU A 11 8.17 2.35 -10.18
N ARG A 12 7.53 2.33 -11.35
CA ARG A 12 6.67 3.46 -11.78
C ARG A 12 5.49 3.68 -10.84
N GLN A 13 4.85 2.60 -10.39
CA GLN A 13 3.75 2.68 -9.44
C GLN A 13 4.19 3.28 -8.10
N TYR A 14 5.37 2.90 -7.61
CA TYR A 14 5.95 3.47 -6.41
C TYR A 14 6.17 4.98 -6.54
N LYS A 15 6.86 5.41 -7.60
CA LYS A 15 7.14 6.84 -7.86
C LYS A 15 5.85 7.64 -7.93
N HIS A 16 4.87 7.17 -8.70
CA HIS A 16 3.58 7.85 -8.85
C HIS A 16 2.84 8.01 -7.52
N ILE A 17 2.88 7.01 -6.64
CA ILE A 17 2.25 7.10 -5.31
C ILE A 17 3.02 8.05 -4.40
N LYS A 18 4.36 7.98 -4.41
CA LYS A 18 5.22 8.85 -3.59
C LYS A 18 5.00 10.31 -3.96
N GLU A 19 5.17 10.66 -5.24
CA GLU A 19 4.97 12.01 -5.78
C GLU A 19 3.57 12.54 -5.44
N GLY A 20 2.52 11.75 -5.72
CA GLY A 20 1.16 12.18 -5.40
C GLY A 20 0.85 12.30 -3.90
N LEU A 21 1.65 11.73 -3.00
CA LEU A 21 1.51 11.93 -1.55
C LEU A 21 2.26 13.18 -1.08
N GLU A 22 3.44 13.43 -1.64
CA GLU A 22 4.21 14.66 -1.43
C GLU A 22 3.42 15.88 -1.91
N ASP A 23 2.80 15.81 -3.10
CA ASP A 23 1.92 16.85 -3.64
C ASP A 23 0.71 17.16 -2.72
N ARG A 24 0.28 16.17 -1.93
CA ARG A 24 -0.81 16.32 -0.94
C ARG A 24 -0.30 16.76 0.44
N GLY A 25 0.97 17.15 0.55
CA GLY A 25 1.58 17.69 1.76
C GLY A 25 2.05 16.64 2.77
N ARG A 26 2.24 15.38 2.36
CA ARG A 26 2.89 14.38 3.23
C ARG A 26 4.40 14.56 3.20
N SER A 27 5.06 14.29 4.33
CA SER A 27 6.53 14.26 4.36
C SER A 27 7.07 13.14 3.47
N GLU A 28 8.26 13.35 2.93
CA GLU A 28 8.94 12.39 2.05
C GLU A 28 9.02 11.00 2.67
N ASP A 29 9.44 10.88 3.93
CA ASP A 29 9.54 9.60 4.65
C ASP A 29 8.21 8.85 4.70
N VAL A 30 7.12 9.59 4.98
CA VAL A 30 5.77 9.02 5.06
C VAL A 30 5.27 8.63 3.68
N ALA A 31 5.52 9.46 2.66
CA ALA A 31 5.18 9.16 1.28
C ALA A 31 5.90 7.90 0.79
N GLU A 32 7.20 7.78 1.12
CA GLU A 32 8.05 6.64 0.79
C GLU A 32 7.52 5.35 1.42
N GLU A 33 7.23 5.39 2.72
CA GLU A 33 6.69 4.25 3.47
C GLU A 33 5.35 3.78 2.89
N ILE A 34 4.43 4.70 2.62
CA ILE A 34 3.10 4.39 2.08
C ILE A 34 3.21 3.81 0.66
N ALA A 35 4.06 4.40 -0.18
CA ALA A 35 4.30 3.92 -1.54
C ALA A 35 4.89 2.49 -1.52
N ALA A 36 5.91 2.25 -0.69
CA ALA A 36 6.53 0.94 -0.54
C ALA A 36 5.54 -0.13 -0.05
N ARG A 37 4.74 0.19 0.98
CA ARG A 37 3.71 -0.73 1.50
C ARG A 37 2.66 -1.07 0.46
N THR A 38 2.22 -0.08 -0.32
CA THR A 38 1.20 -0.27 -1.35
C THR A 38 1.70 -1.20 -2.44
N VAL A 39 2.92 -0.97 -2.94
CA VAL A 39 3.55 -1.79 -3.98
C VAL A 39 3.87 -3.20 -3.47
N ASN A 40 4.39 -3.35 -2.25
CA ASN A 40 4.65 -4.68 -1.69
C ASN A 40 3.38 -5.52 -1.55
N LYS A 41 2.25 -4.89 -1.21
CA LYS A 41 0.96 -5.59 -1.12
C LYS A 41 0.49 -6.06 -2.49
N GLU A 42 0.57 -5.21 -3.50
CA GLU A 42 0.31 -5.58 -4.90
C GLU A 42 1.18 -6.77 -5.34
N ARG A 43 2.49 -6.70 -5.07
CA ARG A 43 3.43 -7.79 -5.41
C ARG A 43 3.06 -9.11 -4.73
N ALA A 44 2.68 -9.08 -3.46
CA ALA A 44 2.24 -10.27 -2.73
C ALA A 44 0.96 -10.88 -3.32
N ARG A 45 0.04 -10.04 -3.84
CA ARG A 45 -1.19 -10.51 -4.52
C ARG A 45 -0.90 -11.11 -5.89
N SER A 46 -0.06 -10.46 -6.68
CA SER A 46 0.32 -10.90 -8.03
C SER A 46 1.31 -12.06 -8.04
N GLY A 47 1.80 -12.51 -6.87
CA GLY A 47 2.80 -13.58 -6.78
C GLY A 47 4.23 -13.15 -7.12
N GLU A 48 4.48 -11.85 -7.26
CA GLU A 48 5.80 -11.26 -7.56
C GLU A 48 6.69 -11.14 -6.31
N ALA A 49 6.12 -11.30 -5.11
CA ALA A 49 6.87 -11.26 -3.86
C ALA A 49 7.25 -12.67 -3.39
N LYS A 50 8.49 -12.82 -2.90
CA LYS A 50 8.99 -14.06 -2.29
C LYS A 50 8.13 -14.48 -1.08
N THR A 51 7.68 -13.52 -0.29
CA THR A 51 6.83 -13.71 0.88
C THR A 51 5.44 -13.14 0.63
N ARG A 52 4.41 -13.85 1.10
CA ARG A 52 3.00 -13.47 0.95
C ARG A 52 2.19 -13.95 2.13
N SER A 53 1.37 -13.06 2.69
CA SER A 53 0.41 -13.44 3.73
C SER A 53 -0.85 -14.05 3.10
N ARG A 54 -1.52 -14.96 3.83
CA ARG A 54 -2.81 -15.53 3.41
C ARG A 54 -3.83 -14.44 3.11
N SER A 55 -3.87 -13.40 3.94
CA SER A 55 -4.78 -12.27 3.78
C SER A 55 -4.44 -11.39 2.58
N SER A 56 -3.23 -11.43 2.04
CA SER A 56 -2.94 -10.73 0.78
C SER A 56 -3.56 -11.48 -0.40
N VAL A 57 -3.48 -12.81 -0.42
CA VAL A 57 -3.83 -13.61 -1.60
C VAL A 57 -5.26 -14.14 -1.59
N LYS A 58 -5.80 -14.52 -0.43
CA LYS A 58 -7.09 -15.23 -0.30
C LYS A 58 -8.28 -14.31 0.01
N ASP A 59 -8.05 -13.01 0.07
CA ASP A 59 -9.05 -12.03 0.47
C ASP A 59 -9.12 -10.91 -0.57
N ILE A 60 -10.14 -10.06 -0.47
CA ILE A 60 -10.29 -8.90 -1.36
C ILE A 60 -9.11 -7.93 -1.25
N SER A 61 -8.89 -7.16 -2.31
CA SER A 61 -7.80 -6.18 -2.41
C SER A 61 -7.77 -5.24 -1.21
N SER A 62 -6.59 -4.76 -0.84
CA SER A 62 -6.45 -3.87 0.32
C SER A 62 -7.27 -2.60 0.20
N SER A 63 -7.36 -2.03 -1.00
CA SER A 63 -8.14 -0.82 -1.26
C SER A 63 -9.64 -1.08 -1.06
N ARG A 64 -10.15 -2.21 -1.57
CA ARG A 64 -11.56 -2.60 -1.39
C ARG A 64 -11.87 -3.01 0.05
N ARG A 65 -10.95 -3.71 0.70
CA ARG A 65 -11.07 -4.09 2.12
C ARG A 65 -11.10 -2.89 3.03
N GLY A 66 -10.23 -1.90 2.78
CA GLY A 66 -10.21 -0.63 3.50
C GLY A 66 -11.61 -0.04 3.52
N GLY A 67 -12.17 0.28 2.35
CA GLY A 67 -13.52 0.86 2.27
C GLY A 67 -14.62 0.00 2.89
N LEU A 68 -14.62 -1.31 2.66
CA LEU A 68 -15.69 -2.19 3.16
C LEU A 68 -15.60 -2.52 4.65
N ARG A 69 -14.39 -2.58 5.22
CA ARG A 69 -14.17 -3.03 6.60
C ARG A 69 -13.75 -1.90 7.55
N SER A 70 -13.50 -0.68 7.05
CA SER A 70 -13.20 0.49 7.87
C SER A 70 -14.45 1.15 8.48
N HIS A 71 -15.67 0.62 8.25
CA HIS A 71 -16.92 1.18 8.79
C HIS A 71 -17.09 1.07 10.31
N LYS A 72 -16.06 0.67 11.06
CA LYS A 72 -15.91 1.11 12.45
C LYS A 72 -15.06 2.38 12.43
N GLY A 73 -15.72 3.52 12.22
CA GLY A 73 -15.14 4.83 12.50
C GLY A 73 -14.73 4.95 13.98
N PRO A 74 -14.10 6.05 14.41
CA PRO A 74 -13.84 6.27 15.83
C PRO A 74 -15.17 6.14 16.58
N GLY A 75 -15.27 5.15 17.46
CA GLY A 75 -16.40 5.06 18.40
C GLY A 75 -16.41 6.39 19.14
N GLY A 76 -17.44 7.20 18.91
CA GLY A 76 -17.54 8.54 19.48
C GLY A 76 -17.26 8.51 20.99
N ARG A 77 -16.84 9.65 21.56
CA ARG A 77 -16.48 9.77 22.99
C ARG A 77 -17.45 8.94 23.84
N THR A 78 -16.92 7.93 24.52
CA THR A 78 -17.60 7.28 25.63
C THR A 78 -18.01 8.37 26.61
N LYS A 79 -19.29 8.38 27.02
CA LYS A 79 -19.82 9.33 28.01
C LYS A 79 -19.10 9.16 29.35
#